data_AF-A0A968M4W9-F1
#
_entry.id   AF-A0A968M4W9-F1
#
_cell.length_a   1.000
_cell.length_b   1.000
_cell.length_c   1.000
_cell.angle_alpha   90.00
_cell.angle_beta   90.00
_cell.angle_gamma   90.00
#
_symmetry.space_group_name_H-M   'P 1'
#
loop_
_entity.id
_entity.type
_entity.pdbx_description
1 polymer ?
#
loop_
_entity_poly.entity_id
_entity_poly.type
_entity_poly.pdbx_seq_one_letter_code
_entity_poly.pdbx_strand_id
1 'polypeptide(L)'
;MSVEFQSAIATYKGSIKKFFIAIAMQLDCPTEDDRNKPLTVDALKEEITANCGEDTILILPEAKRLTTSIRYWLEDMISAGARVVCFAVANPGRDIFLDMLEIELELPSDAHIRLVMAAEAQRQGLQIDKSRLAELQPLAGRNPMLARKIIKQEKLGLKQDKPEHTNYVVIMPVIIAMLFSFAIVRFVGLGTGNQGLYITGGVCLVSAMALKQLGNVRGARKRLGQ
;
A
#
# COMPACT_ATOMS: atom_id res chain seq x y z
N MET A 1 21.86 10.52 -28.37
CA MET A 1 22.12 9.07 -28.42
C MET A 1 21.31 8.46 -27.31
N SER A 2 20.45 7.49 -27.60
CA SER A 2 19.74 6.71 -26.57
C SER A 2 20.78 5.85 -25.87
N VAL A 3 21.20 6.25 -24.68
CA VAL A 3 22.01 5.41 -23.79
C VAL A 3 21.07 4.30 -23.32
N GLU A 4 21.26 3.07 -23.81
CA GLU A 4 20.59 1.90 -23.27
C GLU A 4 21.20 1.60 -21.90
N PHE A 5 20.37 1.63 -20.86
CA PHE A 5 20.83 1.29 -19.52
C PHE A 5 20.85 -0.23 -19.36
N GLN A 6 21.90 -0.77 -18.75
CA GLN A 6 21.90 -2.13 -18.24
C GLN A 6 21.03 -2.18 -17.00
N SER A 7 19.97 -3.00 -17.02
CA SER A 7 19.01 -3.04 -15.93
C SER A 7 18.95 -4.42 -15.28
N ALA A 8 18.95 -4.46 -13.95
CA ALA A 8 18.67 -5.68 -13.19
C ALA A 8 17.53 -5.48 -12.22
N ILE A 9 16.63 -6.47 -12.16
CA ILE A 9 15.48 -6.51 -11.26
C ILE A 9 15.66 -7.67 -10.29
N ALA A 10 15.67 -7.39 -8.98
CA ALA A 10 15.87 -8.43 -7.98
C ALA A 10 14.99 -8.27 -6.74
N THR A 11 14.41 -9.39 -6.29
CA THR A 11 13.60 -9.46 -5.07
C THR A 11 14.30 -10.34 -4.04
N TYR A 12 14.61 -9.78 -2.88
CA TYR A 12 15.21 -10.54 -1.79
C TYR A 12 14.20 -11.51 -1.13
N LYS A 13 14.49 -12.81 -1.22
CA LYS A 13 13.65 -13.90 -0.67
C LYS A 13 14.34 -14.68 0.46
N GLY A 14 15.30 -14.08 1.16
CA GLY A 14 15.95 -14.68 2.34
C GLY A 14 17.33 -15.31 2.09
N SER A 15 17.77 -15.46 0.85
CA SER A 15 19.12 -15.95 0.51
C SER A 15 19.92 -14.85 -0.18
N ILE A 16 20.95 -14.34 0.50
CA ILE A 16 21.81 -13.26 -0.01
C ILE A 16 22.60 -13.71 -1.23
N LYS A 17 23.18 -14.91 -1.22
CA LYS A 17 23.93 -15.46 -2.37
C LYS A 17 23.07 -15.55 -3.63
N LYS A 18 21.85 -16.09 -3.52
CA LYS A 18 20.92 -16.17 -4.66
C LYS A 18 20.50 -14.79 -5.18
N PHE A 19 20.38 -13.80 -4.30
CA PHE A 19 20.05 -12.44 -4.68
C PHE A 19 21.15 -11.81 -5.55
N PHE A 20 22.42 -11.89 -5.13
CA PHE A 20 23.53 -11.34 -5.90
C PHE A 20 23.81 -12.10 -7.21
N ILE A 21 23.70 -13.44 -7.20
CA ILE A 21 23.79 -14.21 -8.45
C ILE A 21 22.72 -13.77 -9.46
N ALA A 22 21.48 -13.55 -9.00
CA ALA A 22 20.41 -13.11 -9.90
C ALA A 22 20.65 -11.72 -10.50
N ILE A 23 21.35 -10.83 -9.78
CA ILE A 23 21.75 -9.51 -10.28
C ILE A 23 22.90 -9.67 -11.27
N ALA A 24 23.97 -10.37 -10.88
CA ALA A 24 25.14 -10.61 -11.72
C ALA A 24 24.75 -11.23 -13.08
N MET A 25 23.88 -12.24 -13.09
CA MET A 25 23.39 -12.85 -14.33
C MET A 25 22.60 -11.89 -15.24
N GLN A 26 21.90 -10.89 -14.67
CA GLN A 26 21.16 -9.90 -15.46
C GLN A 26 22.06 -8.80 -16.00
N LEU A 27 23.16 -8.51 -15.32
CA LEU A 27 24.17 -7.51 -15.70
C LEU A 27 25.36 -8.14 -16.42
N ASP A 28 25.24 -9.40 -16.85
CA ASP A 28 26.29 -10.16 -17.53
C ASP A 28 27.65 -10.18 -16.79
N CYS A 29 27.61 -10.15 -15.46
CA CYS A 29 28.79 -10.20 -14.60
C CYS A 29 29.19 -11.67 -14.31
N PRO A 30 30.49 -11.99 -14.25
CA PRO A 30 30.96 -13.31 -13.86
C PRO A 30 30.43 -13.74 -12.47
N THR A 31 30.02 -15.00 -12.36
CA THR A 31 29.58 -15.59 -11.07
C THR A 31 30.49 -16.71 -10.57
N GLU A 32 31.52 -17.05 -11.35
CA GLU A 32 32.53 -18.05 -11.07
C GLU A 32 33.92 -17.45 -11.24
N ASP A 33 34.91 -17.99 -10.53
CA ASP A 33 36.32 -17.62 -10.70
C ASP A 33 36.95 -18.27 -11.95
N ASP A 34 38.20 -17.93 -12.25
CA ASP A 34 38.99 -18.50 -13.37
C ASP A 34 39.15 -20.04 -13.31
N ARG A 35 38.78 -20.66 -12.18
CA ARG A 35 38.84 -22.10 -11.93
C ARG A 35 37.44 -22.74 -11.92
N ASN A 36 36.42 -22.04 -12.42
CA ASN A 36 35.00 -22.43 -12.42
C ASN A 36 34.45 -22.74 -11.02
N LYS A 37 34.94 -22.05 -9.98
CA LYS A 37 34.38 -22.16 -8.63
C LYS A 37 33.40 -21.01 -8.39
N PRO A 38 32.22 -21.27 -7.79
CA PRO A 38 31.26 -20.23 -7.49
C PRO A 38 31.83 -19.16 -6.56
N LEU A 39 31.68 -17.89 -6.95
CA LEU A 39 32.13 -16.77 -6.15
C LEU A 39 31.43 -16.72 -4.77
N THR A 40 32.12 -16.14 -3.80
CA THR A 40 31.56 -15.82 -2.48
C THR A 40 30.61 -14.63 -2.60
N VAL A 41 29.80 -14.37 -1.56
CA VAL A 41 28.90 -13.21 -1.57
C VAL A 41 29.67 -11.89 -1.69
N ASP A 42 30.80 -11.77 -1.01
CA ASP A 42 31.57 -10.54 -1.01
C ASP A 42 32.32 -10.35 -2.34
N ALA A 43 32.87 -11.44 -2.92
CA ALA A 43 33.43 -11.39 -4.26
C ALA A 43 32.38 -11.02 -5.32
N LEU A 44 31.14 -11.53 -5.20
CA LEU A 44 30.05 -11.13 -6.10
C LEU A 44 29.70 -9.64 -5.97
N LYS A 45 29.73 -9.07 -4.77
CA LYS A 45 29.47 -7.63 -4.59
C LYS A 45 30.54 -6.80 -5.26
N GLU A 46 31.81 -7.14 -5.04
CA GLU A 46 32.96 -6.46 -5.64
C GLU A 46 32.90 -6.55 -7.17
N GLU A 47 32.64 -7.73 -7.71
CA GLU A 47 32.54 -7.95 -9.16
C GLU A 47 31.40 -7.12 -9.77
N ILE A 48 30.22 -7.13 -9.15
CA ILE A 48 29.10 -6.31 -9.64
C ILE A 48 29.45 -4.82 -9.56
N THR A 49 29.99 -4.35 -8.43
CA THR A 49 30.35 -2.93 -8.26
C THR A 49 31.44 -2.49 -9.24
N ALA A 50 32.41 -3.36 -9.58
CA ALA A 50 33.47 -3.03 -10.53
C ALA A 50 32.99 -2.94 -11.98
N ASN A 51 31.97 -3.72 -12.35
CA ASN A 51 31.42 -3.76 -13.70
C ASN A 51 30.22 -2.83 -13.91
N CYS A 52 29.68 -2.22 -12.85
CA CYS A 52 28.53 -1.34 -12.92
C CYS A 52 28.91 0.13 -12.71
N GLY A 53 28.31 1.02 -13.50
CA GLY A 53 28.53 2.47 -13.40
C GLY A 53 27.29 3.29 -13.72
N GLU A 54 27.48 4.44 -14.37
CA GLU A 54 26.41 5.42 -14.68
C GLU A 54 25.31 4.90 -15.64
N ASP A 55 25.62 3.84 -16.39
CA ASP A 55 24.74 3.16 -17.32
C ASP A 55 23.95 2.00 -16.67
N THR A 56 24.11 1.79 -15.37
CA THR A 56 23.44 0.70 -14.64
C THR A 56 22.21 1.18 -13.88
N ILE A 57 21.10 0.45 -14.00
CA ILE A 57 19.87 0.66 -13.23
C ILE A 57 19.52 -0.60 -12.43
N LEU A 58 19.43 -0.47 -11.10
CA LEU A 58 18.96 -1.52 -10.22
C LEU A 58 17.52 -1.26 -9.79
N ILE A 59 16.63 -2.21 -10.02
CA ILE A 59 15.22 -2.14 -9.64
C ILE A 59 14.94 -3.17 -8.53
N LEU A 60 14.47 -2.69 -7.38
CA LEU A 60 14.23 -3.49 -6.19
C LEU A 60 12.75 -3.42 -5.77
N PRO A 61 11.90 -4.36 -6.22
CA PRO A 61 10.45 -4.32 -6.00
C PRO A 61 9.99 -4.41 -4.54
N GLU A 62 10.83 -4.94 -3.64
CA GLU A 62 10.49 -5.14 -2.23
C GLU A 62 11.60 -4.61 -1.30
N ALA A 63 11.86 -3.30 -1.37
CA ALA A 63 12.98 -2.66 -0.68
C ALA A 63 12.95 -2.82 0.85
N LYS A 64 11.76 -2.93 1.46
CA LYS A 64 11.59 -3.16 2.91
C LYS A 64 12.27 -4.45 3.40
N ARG A 65 12.42 -5.47 2.53
CA ARG A 65 13.01 -6.75 2.91
C ARG A 65 14.53 -6.78 2.82
N LEU A 66 15.16 -5.78 2.22
CA LEU A 66 16.61 -5.75 2.04
C LEU A 66 17.30 -5.77 3.41
N THR A 67 18.31 -6.63 3.57
CA THR A 67 19.11 -6.71 4.79
C THR A 67 20.07 -5.54 4.88
N THR A 68 20.61 -5.26 6.07
CA THR A 68 21.57 -4.16 6.26
C THR A 68 22.80 -4.30 5.36
N SER A 69 23.31 -5.52 5.17
CA SER A 69 24.44 -5.77 4.26
C SER A 69 24.14 -5.43 2.80
N ILE A 70 22.91 -5.67 2.33
CA ILE A 70 22.51 -5.28 0.97
C ILE A 70 22.36 -3.77 0.88
N ARG A 71 21.83 -3.12 1.93
CA ARG A 71 21.66 -1.66 1.96
C ARG A 71 23.00 -0.93 1.88
N TYR A 72 23.99 -1.31 2.69
CA TYR A 72 25.32 -0.71 2.59
C TYR A 72 25.96 -0.91 1.21
N TRP A 73 25.83 -2.10 0.63
CA TRP A 73 26.32 -2.33 -0.73
C TRP A 73 25.62 -1.43 -1.78
N LEU A 74 24.35 -1.08 -1.58
CA LEU A 74 23.67 -0.12 -2.47
C LEU A 74 24.20 1.31 -2.32
N GLU A 75 24.73 1.70 -1.17
CA GLU A 75 25.44 2.99 -0.99
C GLU A 75 26.68 3.04 -1.86
N ASP A 76 27.45 1.94 -1.88
CA ASP A 76 28.63 1.80 -2.72
C ASP A 76 28.25 1.86 -4.21
N MET A 77 27.16 1.19 -4.60
CA MET A 77 26.66 1.22 -5.99
C MET A 77 26.21 2.63 -6.43
N ILE A 78 25.50 3.35 -5.56
CA ILE A 78 25.08 4.74 -5.84
C ILE A 78 26.32 5.63 -5.97
N SER A 79 27.31 5.43 -5.10
CA SER A 79 28.59 6.16 -5.13
C SER A 79 29.40 5.87 -6.40
N ALA A 80 29.30 4.65 -6.95
CA ALA A 80 29.87 4.25 -8.23
C ALA A 80 29.10 4.81 -9.46
N GLY A 81 27.96 5.48 -9.24
CA GLY A 81 27.16 6.13 -10.28
C GLY A 81 25.92 5.33 -10.72
N ALA A 82 25.70 4.13 -10.19
CA ALA A 82 24.52 3.33 -10.54
C ALA A 82 23.23 3.95 -10.01
N ARG A 83 22.15 3.85 -10.79
CA ARG A 83 20.84 4.37 -10.41
C ARG A 83 20.03 3.28 -9.74
N VAL A 84 19.58 3.53 -8.51
CA VAL A 84 18.81 2.57 -7.72
C VAL A 84 17.36 3.02 -7.62
N VAL A 85 16.43 2.15 -8.01
CA VAL A 85 14.98 2.35 -7.91
C VAL A 85 14.40 1.34 -6.92
N CYS A 86 13.94 1.83 -5.78
CA CYS A 86 13.38 1.01 -4.71
C CYS A 86 11.86 1.18 -4.64
N PHE A 87 11.12 0.07 -4.61
CA PHE A 87 9.68 0.08 -4.34
C PHE A 87 9.41 -0.43 -2.91
N ALA A 88 8.59 0.31 -2.18
CA ALA A 88 8.13 -0.06 -0.84
C ALA A 88 6.70 0.42 -0.62
N VAL A 89 5.96 -0.29 0.25
CA VAL A 89 4.60 0.13 0.68
C VAL A 89 4.65 1.39 1.54
N ALA A 90 5.74 1.55 2.31
CA ALA A 90 6.05 2.73 3.08
C ALA A 90 7.57 2.86 3.15
N ASN A 91 8.09 4.09 3.11
CA ASN A 91 9.51 4.35 3.25
C ASN A 91 10.03 3.76 4.59
N PRO A 92 11.05 2.88 4.58
CA PRO A 92 11.64 2.35 5.81
C PRO A 92 12.32 3.40 6.70
N GLY A 93 12.64 4.58 6.17
CA GLY A 93 13.15 5.73 6.93
C GLY A 93 14.50 5.48 7.62
N ARG A 94 15.42 4.76 6.98
CA ARG A 94 16.75 4.41 7.53
C ARG A 94 17.77 4.14 6.42
N ASP A 95 19.05 4.23 6.75
CA ASP A 95 20.19 3.93 5.87
C ASP A 95 20.02 4.63 4.50
N ILE A 96 20.30 3.94 3.39
CA ILE A 96 20.11 4.43 2.01
C ILE A 96 18.80 5.16 1.74
N PHE A 97 17.72 4.79 2.42
CA PHE A 97 16.40 5.35 2.14
C PHE A 97 16.24 6.79 2.64
N LEU A 98 17.16 7.29 3.47
CA LEU A 98 17.17 8.69 3.92
C LEU A 98 17.69 9.64 2.83
N ASP A 99 18.62 9.17 2.01
CA ASP A 99 19.28 10.00 0.98
C ASP A 99 18.63 9.86 -0.40
N MET A 100 17.73 8.88 -0.58
CA MET A 100 17.01 8.66 -1.82
C MET A 100 15.86 9.64 -2.02
N LEU A 101 15.62 10.04 -3.27
CA LEU A 101 14.42 10.78 -3.66
C LEU A 101 13.16 9.95 -3.40
N GLU A 102 12.26 10.47 -2.58
CA GLU A 102 10.98 9.83 -2.29
C GLU A 102 9.89 10.31 -3.28
N ILE A 103 9.23 9.35 -3.93
CA ILE A 103 8.07 9.59 -4.79
C ILE A 103 6.91 8.78 -4.23
N GLU A 104 5.94 9.46 -3.63
CA GLU A 104 4.73 8.82 -3.12
C GLU A 104 3.72 8.62 -4.27
N LEU A 105 3.27 7.38 -4.45
CA LEU A 105 2.25 7.06 -5.45
C LEU A 105 0.86 7.24 -4.86
N GLU A 106 0.07 8.14 -5.45
CA GLU A 106 -1.33 8.29 -5.08
C GLU A 106 -2.15 7.05 -5.46
N LEU A 107 -3.15 6.75 -4.64
CA LEU A 107 -4.13 5.72 -4.97
C LEU A 107 -4.84 6.08 -6.29
N PRO A 108 -5.10 5.12 -7.19
CA PRO A 108 -5.87 5.38 -8.41
C PRO A 108 -7.24 6.00 -8.11
N SER A 109 -7.68 6.94 -8.94
CA SER A 109 -9.01 7.53 -8.79
C SER A 109 -10.11 6.52 -9.11
N ASP A 110 -11.30 6.75 -8.57
CA ASP A 110 -12.49 5.94 -8.87
C ASP A 110 -12.81 5.87 -10.38
N ALA A 111 -12.57 6.97 -11.10
CA ALA A 111 -12.71 7.02 -12.56
C ALA A 111 -11.71 6.07 -13.24
N HIS A 112 -10.46 6.05 -12.78
CA HIS A 112 -9.46 5.12 -13.30
C HIS A 112 -9.85 3.66 -13.03
N ILE A 113 -10.39 3.36 -11.84
CA ILE A 113 -10.87 2.02 -11.52
C ILE A 113 -12.00 1.58 -12.46
N ARG A 114 -12.98 2.46 -12.75
CA ARG A 114 -14.02 2.15 -13.74
C ARG A 114 -13.45 1.86 -15.12
N LEU A 115 -12.43 2.61 -15.57
CA LEU A 115 -11.76 2.35 -16.84
C LEU A 115 -11.08 0.98 -16.84
N VAL A 116 -10.40 0.61 -15.75
CA VAL A 116 -9.79 -0.71 -15.58
C VAL A 116 -10.83 -1.82 -15.63
N MET A 117 -11.98 -1.64 -14.96
CA MET A 117 -13.08 -2.61 -14.96
C MET A 117 -13.69 -2.77 -16.34
N ALA A 118 -13.97 -1.66 -17.04
CA ALA A 118 -14.52 -1.68 -18.39
C ALA A 118 -13.57 -2.35 -19.40
N ALA A 119 -12.28 -2.02 -19.32
CA ALA A 119 -11.25 -2.63 -20.16
C ALA A 119 -11.11 -4.15 -19.91
N GLU A 120 -11.20 -4.59 -18.65
CA GLU A 120 -11.16 -6.01 -18.33
C GLU A 120 -12.44 -6.75 -18.76
N ALA A 121 -13.61 -6.11 -18.64
CA ALA A 121 -14.88 -6.68 -19.11
C ALA A 121 -14.85 -6.87 -20.63
N GLN A 122 -14.38 -5.87 -21.36
CA GLN A 122 -14.18 -5.95 -22.81
C GLN A 122 -13.19 -7.06 -23.18
N ARG A 123 -12.05 -7.15 -22.50
CA ARG A 123 -11.06 -8.22 -22.73
C ARG A 123 -11.66 -9.62 -22.52
N GLN A 124 -12.59 -9.76 -21.59
CA GLN A 124 -13.25 -11.03 -21.32
C GLN A 124 -14.51 -11.28 -22.16
N GLY A 125 -14.87 -10.36 -23.05
CA GLY A 125 -16.11 -10.45 -23.84
C GLY A 125 -17.38 -10.38 -22.98
N LEU A 126 -17.29 -9.81 -21.76
CA LEU A 126 -18.43 -9.61 -20.88
C LEU A 126 -19.10 -8.28 -21.25
N GLN A 127 -20.34 -8.35 -21.70
CA GLN A 127 -21.17 -7.15 -21.83
C GLN A 127 -21.71 -6.77 -20.45
N ILE A 128 -21.17 -5.69 -19.91
CA ILE A 128 -21.59 -5.16 -18.62
C ILE A 128 -22.10 -3.74 -18.81
N ASP A 129 -23.28 -3.47 -18.25
CA ASP A 129 -23.90 -2.15 -18.26
C ASP A 129 -23.22 -1.22 -17.23
N LYS A 130 -23.39 0.09 -17.45
CA LYS A 130 -22.79 1.10 -16.57
C LYS A 130 -23.35 1.04 -15.14
N SER A 131 -24.60 0.62 -14.97
CA SER A 131 -25.22 0.49 -13.65
C SER A 131 -24.56 -0.63 -12.87
N ARG A 132 -24.42 -1.81 -13.48
CA ARG A 132 -23.74 -2.95 -12.86
C ARG A 132 -22.27 -2.67 -12.55
N LEU A 133 -21.56 -1.94 -13.41
CA LEU A 133 -20.19 -1.49 -13.09
C LEU A 133 -20.15 -0.58 -11.86
N ALA A 134 -21.12 0.32 -11.70
CA ALA A 134 -21.21 1.19 -10.54
C ALA A 134 -21.55 0.43 -9.24
N GLU A 135 -22.29 -0.68 -9.32
CA GLU A 135 -22.54 -1.58 -8.19
C GLU A 135 -21.29 -2.37 -7.77
N LEU A 136 -20.47 -2.78 -8.75
CA LEU A 136 -19.26 -3.58 -8.50
C LEU A 136 -18.05 -2.73 -8.07
N GLN A 137 -17.99 -1.45 -8.46
CA GLN A 137 -16.85 -0.58 -8.15
C GLN A 137 -16.60 -0.43 -6.63
N PRO A 138 -17.63 -0.23 -5.77
CA PRO A 138 -17.48 -0.24 -4.32
C PRO A 138 -17.10 -1.60 -3.72
N LEU A 139 -16.91 -2.66 -4.50
CA LEU A 139 -16.28 -3.90 -4.03
C LEU A 139 -14.77 -3.89 -4.30
N ALA A 140 -14.34 -3.25 -5.39
CA ALA A 140 -12.94 -3.13 -5.81
C ALA A 140 -12.16 -2.08 -5.03
N GLY A 141 -12.84 -0.99 -4.65
CA GLY A 141 -12.22 0.17 -4.04
C GLY A 141 -11.21 0.81 -4.98
N ARG A 142 -10.15 1.42 -4.44
CA ARG A 142 -9.08 2.06 -5.22
C ARG A 142 -7.97 1.08 -5.64
N ASN A 143 -8.29 -0.20 -5.87
CA ASN A 143 -7.33 -1.24 -6.22
C ASN A 143 -7.59 -1.84 -7.63
N PRO A 144 -6.72 -1.56 -8.62
CA PRO A 144 -6.88 -2.08 -9.99
C PRO A 144 -6.85 -3.62 -10.10
N MET A 145 -6.13 -4.31 -9.21
CA MET A 145 -6.09 -5.79 -9.23
C MET A 145 -7.38 -6.40 -8.72
N LEU A 146 -7.97 -5.82 -7.66
CA LEU A 146 -9.30 -6.25 -7.18
C LEU A 146 -10.38 -5.93 -8.21
N ALA A 147 -10.31 -4.77 -8.87
CA ALA A 147 -11.20 -4.40 -9.95
C ALA A 147 -11.24 -5.45 -11.07
N ARG A 148 -10.06 -5.92 -11.52
CA ARG A 148 -9.98 -7.00 -12.50
C ARG A 148 -10.55 -8.32 -11.97
N LYS A 149 -10.22 -8.68 -10.73
CA LYS A 149 -10.71 -9.90 -10.06
C LYS A 149 -12.24 -9.95 -10.01
N ILE A 150 -12.88 -8.85 -9.62
CA ILE A 150 -14.34 -8.74 -9.51
C ILE A 150 -15.01 -8.93 -10.86
N ILE A 151 -14.47 -8.34 -11.93
CA ILE A 151 -14.99 -8.57 -13.29
C ILE A 151 -14.85 -10.04 -13.73
N LYS A 152 -13.74 -10.70 -13.37
CA LYS A 152 -13.60 -12.16 -13.62
C LYS A 152 -14.66 -12.96 -12.87
N GLN A 153 -14.92 -12.60 -11.61
CA GLN A 153 -15.91 -13.26 -10.77
C GLN A 153 -17.34 -13.04 -11.28
N GLU A 154 -17.65 -11.83 -11.75
CA GLU A 154 -18.94 -11.49 -12.35
C GLU A 154 -19.20 -12.36 -13.59
N LYS A 155 -18.21 -12.54 -14.46
CA LYS A 155 -18.33 -13.45 -15.62
C LYS A 155 -18.60 -14.90 -15.21
N LEU A 156 -18.06 -15.33 -14.08
CA LEU A 156 -18.26 -16.68 -13.52
C LEU A 156 -19.59 -16.80 -12.75
N GLY A 157 -20.38 -15.73 -12.61
CA GLY A 157 -21.62 -15.70 -11.85
C GLY A 157 -21.41 -15.76 -10.32
N LEU A 158 -20.21 -15.49 -9.84
CA LEU A 158 -19.87 -15.51 -8.41
C LEU A 158 -20.24 -14.17 -7.77
N LYS A 159 -21.30 -14.14 -6.96
CA LYS A 159 -21.71 -12.94 -6.22
C LYS A 159 -20.83 -12.75 -4.98
N GLN A 160 -20.14 -11.61 -4.89
CA GLN A 160 -19.54 -11.12 -3.65
C GLN A 160 -20.48 -10.09 -3.01
N ASP A 161 -21.16 -10.47 -1.92
CA ASP A 161 -22.05 -9.56 -1.18
C ASP A 161 -21.31 -8.68 -0.15
N LYS A 162 -19.99 -8.83 -0.02
CA LYS A 162 -19.19 -8.10 0.97
C LYS A 162 -18.03 -7.36 0.31
N PRO A 163 -17.91 -6.02 0.48
CA PRO A 163 -16.74 -5.27 0.06
C PRO A 163 -15.50 -5.81 0.78
N GLU A 164 -14.43 -6.13 0.04
CA GLU A 164 -13.14 -6.52 0.63
C GLU A 164 -12.39 -5.31 1.25
N HIS A 165 -12.85 -4.08 0.98
CA HIS A 165 -12.29 -2.85 1.55
C HIS A 165 -13.30 -2.16 2.46
N THR A 166 -12.82 -1.71 3.61
CA THR A 166 -13.59 -0.83 4.50
C THR A 166 -13.17 0.61 4.25
N ASN A 167 -13.86 1.30 3.34
CA ASN A 167 -13.89 2.76 3.37
C ASN A 167 -14.73 3.18 4.58
N TYR A 168 -14.12 3.14 5.78
CA TYR A 168 -14.73 3.74 6.96
C TYR A 168 -14.75 5.25 6.73
N VAL A 169 -15.93 5.79 6.41
CA VAL A 169 -16.17 7.20 6.68
C VAL A 169 -16.01 7.36 8.19
N VAL A 170 -15.01 8.14 8.61
CA VAL A 170 -14.75 8.40 10.03
C VAL A 170 -15.85 9.34 10.53
N ILE A 171 -17.01 8.79 10.89
CA ILE A 171 -18.20 9.52 11.36
C ILE A 171 -18.03 10.03 12.81
N MET A 172 -16.99 9.58 13.52
CA MET A 172 -16.72 9.92 14.92
C MET A 172 -16.72 11.44 15.22
N PRO A 173 -16.11 12.32 14.40
CA PRO A 173 -16.13 13.77 14.63
C PRO A 173 -17.55 14.35 14.62
N VAL A 174 -18.42 13.85 13.74
CA VAL A 174 -19.82 14.29 13.63
C VAL A 174 -20.60 13.90 14.89
N ILE A 175 -20.41 12.68 15.39
CA ILE A 175 -21.05 12.20 16.63
C ILE A 175 -20.58 13.03 17.84
N ILE A 176 -19.28 13.32 17.93
CA ILE A 176 -18.72 14.13 19.02
C ILE A 176 -19.28 15.56 18.98
N ALA A 177 -19.38 16.18 17.80
CA ALA A 177 -19.96 17.50 17.64
C ALA A 177 -21.43 17.56 18.09
N MET A 178 -22.23 16.53 17.77
CA MET A 178 -23.61 16.39 18.25
C MET A 178 -23.69 16.24 19.77
N LEU A 179 -22.77 15.51 20.40
CA LEU A 179 -22.74 15.41 21.87
C LEU A 179 -22.42 16.77 22.51
N PHE A 180 -21.50 17.54 21.93
CA PHE A 180 -21.18 18.88 22.43
C PHE A 180 -22.36 19.85 22.32
N SER A 181 -23.21 19.76 21.28
CA SER A 181 -24.39 20.62 21.18
C SER A 181 -25.38 20.38 22.32
N PHE A 182 -25.62 19.13 22.73
CA PHE A 182 -26.44 18.82 23.90
C PHE A 182 -25.82 19.30 25.22
N ALA A 183 -24.50 19.25 25.35
CA ALA A 183 -23.80 19.81 26.49
C ALA A 183 -24.00 21.34 26.58
N ILE A 184 -23.92 22.05 25.44
CA ILE A 184 -24.16 23.50 25.37
C ILE A 184 -25.59 23.83 25.80
N VAL A 185 -26.60 23.12 25.26
CA VAL A 185 -28.01 23.30 25.64
C VAL A 185 -28.22 23.16 27.15
N ARG A 186 -27.56 22.17 27.77
CA ARG A 186 -27.59 21.96 29.21
C ARG A 186 -26.97 23.14 29.98
N PHE A 187 -25.82 23.66 29.54
CA PHE A 187 -25.17 24.82 30.17
C PHE A 187 -25.99 26.10 30.02
N VAL A 188 -26.62 26.32 28.86
CA VAL A 188 -27.55 27.45 28.66
C VAL A 188 -28.72 27.35 29.64
N GLY A 189 -29.34 26.17 29.77
CA GLY A 189 -30.42 25.96 30.74
C GLY A 189 -30.01 26.27 32.19
N LEU A 190 -28.77 25.92 32.57
CA LEU A 190 -28.21 26.27 33.87
C LEU A 190 -28.01 27.79 34.01
N GLY A 191 -27.42 28.44 33.00
CA GLY A 191 -27.13 29.87 33.01
C GLY A 191 -28.37 30.77 32.94
N THR A 192 -29.44 30.32 32.30
CA THR A 192 -30.71 31.07 32.19
C THR A 192 -31.72 30.70 33.28
N GLY A 193 -31.37 29.82 34.22
CA GLY A 193 -32.30 29.30 35.23
C GLY A 193 -33.46 28.46 34.68
N ASN A 194 -33.38 28.02 33.41
CA ASN A 194 -34.42 27.23 32.77
C ASN A 194 -34.18 25.73 33.03
N GLN A 195 -34.89 25.20 34.02
CA GLN A 195 -34.81 23.79 34.40
C GLN A 195 -35.17 22.85 33.25
N GLY A 196 -36.10 23.25 32.37
CA GLY A 196 -36.50 22.45 31.21
C GLY A 196 -35.33 22.20 30.25
N LEU A 197 -34.62 23.25 29.83
CA LEU A 197 -33.45 23.10 28.96
C LEU A 197 -32.31 22.32 29.61
N TYR A 198 -32.09 22.52 30.91
CA TYR A 198 -31.07 21.78 31.66
C TYR A 198 -31.36 20.26 31.66
N ILE A 199 -32.61 19.89 31.96
CA ILE A 199 -33.03 18.49 32.02
C ILE A 199 -33.02 17.86 30.63
N THR A 200 -33.62 18.52 29.62
CA THR A 200 -33.68 17.97 28.26
C THR A 200 -32.29 17.81 27.64
N GLY A 201 -31.41 18.80 27.79
CA GLY A 201 -30.03 18.70 27.30
C GLY A 201 -29.24 17.58 28.00
N GLY A 202 -29.44 17.41 29.31
CA GLY A 202 -28.84 16.31 30.08
C GLY A 202 -29.31 14.92 29.65
N VAL A 203 -30.62 14.75 29.46
CA VAL A 203 -31.21 13.47 29.02
C VAL A 203 -30.74 13.11 27.62
N CYS A 204 -30.80 14.04 26.67
CA CYS A 204 -30.33 13.81 25.29
C CYS A 204 -28.84 13.43 25.24
N LEU A 205 -28.00 14.08 26.04
CA LEU A 205 -26.57 13.77 26.13
C LEU A 205 -26.32 12.33 26.61
N VAL A 206 -26.99 11.92 27.70
CA VAL A 206 -26.83 10.57 28.28
C VAL A 206 -27.37 9.50 27.32
N SER A 207 -28.53 9.73 26.69
CA SER A 207 -29.08 8.82 25.69
C SER A 207 -28.16 8.66 24.48
N ALA A 208 -27.61 9.77 23.96
CA ALA A 208 -26.67 9.74 22.84
C ALA A 208 -25.34 9.04 23.20
N MET A 209 -24.83 9.22 24.43
CA MET A 209 -23.67 8.47 24.92
C MET A 209 -23.96 6.97 25.05
N ALA A 210 -25.14 6.59 25.55
CA ALA A 210 -25.55 5.19 25.65
C ALA A 210 -25.64 4.54 24.26
N LEU A 211 -26.24 5.22 23.28
CA LEU A 211 -26.29 4.76 21.89
C LEU A 211 -24.89 4.63 21.28
N LYS A 212 -23.99 5.58 21.53
CA LYS A 212 -22.59 5.50 21.10
C LYS A 212 -21.89 4.28 21.71
N GLN A 213 -22.09 4.03 23.00
CA GLN A 213 -21.48 2.89 23.70
C GLN A 213 -22.00 1.56 23.12
N LEU A 214 -23.31 1.44 22.91
CA LEU A 214 -23.94 0.27 22.28
C LEU A 214 -23.44 0.05 20.85
N GLY A 215 -23.28 1.11 20.05
CA GLY A 215 -22.71 1.03 18.70
C GLY A 215 -21.25 0.58 18.67
N ASN A 216 -20.50 0.85 19.73
CA ASN A 216 -19.12 0.38 19.91
C ASN A 216 -19.03 -1.09 20.37
N VAL A 217 -20.12 -1.70 20.87
CA VAL A 217 -20.20 -3.13 21.16
C VAL A 217 -20.37 -3.93 19.86
N ARG A 218 -19.43 -3.76 18.91
CA ARG A 218 -19.21 -4.76 17.88
C ARG A 218 -18.33 -5.84 18.50
N GLY A 219 -18.92 -7.02 18.67
CA GLY A 219 -18.31 -8.18 19.33
C GLY A 219 -16.90 -8.49 18.84
N ALA A 220 -16.13 -9.15 19.72
CA ALA A 220 -14.74 -9.56 19.50
C ALA A 220 -14.55 -10.16 18.10
N ARG A 221 -14.12 -9.34 17.13
CA ARG A 221 -13.64 -9.83 15.84
C ARG A 221 -12.33 -10.56 16.14
N LYS A 222 -12.40 -11.89 16.21
CA LYS A 222 -11.23 -12.75 16.01
C LYS A 222 -10.55 -12.26 14.74
N ARG A 223 -9.37 -11.65 14.88
CA ARG A 223 -8.47 -11.37 13.76
C ARG A 223 -8.04 -12.74 13.25
N LEU A 224 -8.56 -13.16 12.10
CA LEU A 224 -7.94 -14.25 11.35
C LEU A 224 -6.58 -13.71 10.87
N GLY A 225 -5.49 -14.30 11.38
CA GLY A 225 -4.12 -13.85 11.11
C GLY A 225 -3.19 -13.77 12.33
N GLN A 226 -3.61 -14.27 13.49
CA GLN A 226 -2.71 -14.86 14.49
C GLN A 226 -3.04 -16.35 14.59
#